data_AF-A0AAI8YL08-F1
#
_entry.id   AF-A0AAI8YL08-F1
#
_cell.length_a   1.000
_cell.length_b   1.000
_cell.length_c   1.000
_cell.angle_alpha   90.00
_cell.angle_beta   90.00
_cell.angle_gamma   90.00
#
_symmetry.space_group_name_H-M   'P 1'
#
loop_
_entity.id
_entity.type
_entity.pdbx_description
1 polymer ?
#
loop_
_entity_poly.entity_id
_entity_poly.type
_entity_poly.pdbx_seq_one_letter_code
_entity_poly.pdbx_strand_id
1 'polypeptide(L)'
;MATATPNQKKILNEQRDWDVWYEDFVSIVPPSLWRCIDPENPNPLPLQVHPVAPTFESVQAGINSYADLAANNQRVYLQFSSIYEREKKEYKEQEEMIRDLRDHIRKTVSETKKIPCELLNPYENMQRMVTDSYNKVLLSKRIIRSERQAYDFIQDWERVMADATHHRIPSVFQPMFWIKDLATAIYGFSPDFANKLNMDFVHNQEEAPEYLEISKRFQTWIAMQEAGNRGGARRPQRGVALQADESAIKKETTGRDFFWRYTSSEEI
;
A
#
# COMPACT_ATOMS: atom_id res chain seq x y z
N MET A 1 -3.40 -33.62 -25.27
CA MET A 1 -4.55 -33.00 -24.59
C MET A 1 -4.06 -32.40 -23.29
N ALA A 2 -3.90 -31.08 -23.23
CA ALA A 2 -3.46 -30.40 -22.02
C ALA A 2 -4.66 -30.28 -21.07
N THR A 3 -4.58 -30.95 -19.93
CA THR A 3 -5.56 -30.82 -18.85
C THR A 3 -5.41 -29.43 -18.25
N ALA A 4 -6.42 -28.57 -18.45
CA ALA A 4 -6.51 -27.29 -17.76
C ALA A 4 -6.60 -27.57 -16.25
N THR A 5 -5.55 -27.18 -15.51
CA THR A 5 -5.52 -27.27 -14.06
C THR A 5 -6.70 -26.45 -13.51
N PRO A 6 -7.55 -27.02 -12.63
CA PRO A 6 -8.66 -26.27 -12.05
C PRO A 6 -8.10 -25.03 -11.36
N ASN A 7 -8.65 -23.88 -11.73
CA ASN A 7 -8.24 -22.55 -11.25
C ASN A 7 -8.33 -22.55 -9.72
N GLN A 8 -7.20 -22.84 -9.07
CA GLN A 8 -7.14 -23.07 -7.64
C GLN A 8 -7.34 -21.70 -7.00
N LYS A 9 -8.56 -21.48 -6.48
CA LYS A 9 -9.00 -20.20 -5.91
C LYS A 9 -7.94 -19.70 -4.94
N LYS A 10 -7.15 -18.71 -5.37
CA LYS A 10 -5.95 -18.29 -4.66
C LYS A 10 -6.39 -17.46 -3.46
N ILE A 11 -6.20 -18.02 -2.27
CA ILE A 11 -6.51 -17.32 -1.03
C ILE A 11 -5.35 -16.35 -0.76
N LEU A 12 -5.65 -15.07 -0.65
CA LEU A 12 -4.73 -14.01 -0.26
C LEU A 12 -4.24 -14.28 1.18
N ASN A 13 -3.13 -15.00 1.29
CA ASN A 13 -2.54 -15.43 2.56
C ASN A 13 -1.31 -14.60 2.89
N GLU A 14 -0.45 -14.34 1.91
CA GLU A 14 0.79 -13.58 2.09
C GLU A 14 0.75 -12.26 1.32
N GLN A 15 1.72 -11.38 1.58
CA GLN A 15 1.79 -10.09 0.88
C GLN A 15 2.07 -10.28 -0.61
N ARG A 16 2.95 -11.22 -0.97
CA ARG A 16 3.27 -11.59 -2.37
C ARG A 16 2.08 -12.08 -3.20
N ASP A 17 0.98 -12.47 -2.56
CA ASP A 17 -0.22 -12.92 -3.27
C ASP A 17 -1.07 -11.74 -3.75
N TRP A 18 -0.79 -10.52 -3.27
CA TRP A 18 -1.60 -9.33 -3.54
C TRP A 18 -1.67 -8.97 -5.01
N ASP A 19 -0.54 -8.90 -5.72
CA ASP A 19 -0.56 -8.44 -7.11
C ASP A 19 -1.39 -9.38 -7.98
N VAL A 20 -1.18 -10.69 -7.82
CA VAL A 20 -1.96 -11.73 -8.53
C VAL A 20 -3.43 -11.68 -8.14
N TRP A 21 -3.73 -11.49 -6.85
CA TRP A 21 -5.11 -11.39 -6.39
C TRP A 21 -5.80 -10.11 -6.88
N TYR A 22 -5.08 -8.99 -6.92
CA TYR A 22 -5.57 -7.71 -7.41
C TYR A 22 -5.85 -7.75 -8.91
N GLU A 23 -4.97 -8.37 -9.70
CA GLU A 23 -5.22 -8.62 -11.12
C GLU A 23 -6.50 -9.46 -11.34
N ASP A 24 -6.68 -10.54 -10.57
CA ASP A 24 -7.91 -11.36 -10.61
C ASP A 24 -9.14 -10.53 -10.20
N PHE A 25 -9.02 -9.74 -9.13
CA PHE A 25 -10.08 -8.85 -8.65
C PHE A 25 -10.48 -7.80 -9.69
N VAL A 26 -9.52 -7.11 -10.31
CA VAL A 26 -9.78 -6.13 -11.37
C VAL A 26 -10.47 -6.80 -12.56
N SER A 27 -10.09 -8.04 -12.90
CA SER A 27 -10.66 -8.76 -14.04
C SER A 27 -12.16 -9.10 -13.88
N ILE A 28 -12.64 -9.24 -12.64
CA ILE A 28 -14.05 -9.53 -12.36
C ILE A 28 -14.90 -8.28 -12.14
N VAL A 29 -14.29 -7.13 -11.85
CA VAL A 29 -15.02 -5.88 -11.57
C VAL A 29 -15.48 -5.26 -12.89
N PRO A 30 -16.78 -4.98 -13.06
CA PRO A 30 -17.28 -4.30 -14.25
C PRO A 30 -16.68 -2.89 -14.38
N PRO A 31 -16.32 -2.42 -15.60
CA PRO A 31 -15.72 -1.10 -15.79
C PRO A 31 -16.58 0.07 -15.27
N SER A 32 -17.91 -0.08 -15.27
CA SER A 32 -18.83 0.91 -14.71
C SER A 32 -18.68 1.07 -13.19
N LEU A 33 -18.45 -0.04 -12.48
CA LEU A 33 -18.25 -0.04 -11.04
C LEU A 33 -16.80 0.31 -10.68
N TRP A 34 -15.83 -0.10 -11.49
CA TRP A 34 -14.41 0.22 -11.28
C TRP A 34 -14.19 1.72 -11.11
N ARG A 35 -14.80 2.56 -11.95
CA ARG A 35 -14.69 4.04 -11.84
C ARG A 35 -15.13 4.62 -10.50
N CYS A 36 -15.97 3.92 -9.75
CA CYS A 36 -16.44 4.33 -8.43
C CYS A 36 -15.54 3.82 -7.30
N ILE A 37 -14.81 2.73 -7.51
CA ILE A 37 -14.02 2.05 -6.46
C ILE A 37 -12.51 2.02 -6.75
N ASP A 38 -12.09 2.57 -7.89
CA ASP A 38 -10.70 2.61 -8.32
C ASP A 38 -9.88 3.46 -7.33
N PRO A 39 -8.94 2.83 -6.62
CA PRO A 39 -8.10 3.53 -5.65
C PRO A 39 -7.09 4.47 -6.26
N GLU A 40 -6.71 4.26 -7.53
CA GLU A 40 -5.79 5.14 -8.23
C GLU A 40 -6.52 6.36 -8.82
N ASN A 41 -7.85 6.36 -8.82
CA ASN A 41 -8.64 7.48 -9.29
C ASN A 41 -8.71 8.58 -8.21
N PRO A 42 -8.08 9.76 -8.43
CA PRO A 42 -8.12 10.86 -7.46
C PRO A 42 -9.52 11.48 -7.31
N ASN A 43 -10.44 11.18 -8.23
CA ASN A 43 -11.82 11.67 -8.21
C ASN A 43 -12.80 10.51 -8.53
N PRO A 44 -13.03 9.61 -7.56
CA PRO A 44 -13.94 8.48 -7.75
C PRO A 44 -15.35 8.96 -8.02
N LEU A 45 -16.03 8.34 -9.00
CA LEU A 45 -17.44 8.64 -9.22
C LEU A 45 -18.26 8.20 -8.00
N PRO A 46 -19.20 9.02 -7.53
CA PRO A 46 -20.05 8.61 -6.41
C PRO A 46 -20.85 7.37 -6.81
N LEU A 47 -21.05 6.48 -5.84
CA LEU A 47 -22.02 5.39 -5.99
C LEU A 47 -23.41 5.98 -6.22
N GLN A 48 -24.23 5.26 -6.98
CA GLN A 48 -25.62 5.66 -7.16
C GLN A 48 -26.31 5.66 -5.79
N VAL A 49 -27.05 6.74 -5.53
CA VAL A 49 -27.86 6.86 -4.32
C VAL A 49 -29.23 6.29 -4.61
N HIS A 50 -29.86 5.71 -3.59
CA HIS A 50 -31.25 5.25 -3.72
C HIS A 50 -32.14 6.40 -4.20
N PRO A 51 -32.81 6.28 -5.36
CA PRO A 51 -33.58 7.38 -5.92
C PRO A 51 -34.82 7.66 -5.06
N VAL A 52 -35.28 8.91 -5.08
CA VAL A 52 -36.47 9.33 -4.32
C VAL A 52 -37.69 9.14 -5.22
N ALA A 53 -38.69 8.41 -4.72
CA ALA A 53 -39.94 8.23 -5.45
C ALA A 53 -40.63 9.59 -5.66
N PRO A 54 -41.12 9.89 -6.88
CA PRO A 54 -41.83 11.13 -7.12
C PRO A 54 -43.15 11.13 -6.33
N THR A 55 -43.41 12.23 -5.64
CA THR A 55 -44.68 12.46 -4.94
C THR A 55 -45.60 13.30 -5.83
N PHE A 56 -46.91 13.30 -5.56
CA PHE A 56 -47.83 14.17 -6.30
C PHE A 56 -47.53 15.65 -6.01
N GLU A 57 -47.15 15.94 -4.76
CA GLU A 57 -46.75 17.27 -4.30
C GLU A 57 -45.52 17.82 -5.04
N SER A 58 -44.58 16.96 -5.45
CA SER A 58 -43.40 17.41 -6.21
C SER A 58 -43.73 17.88 -7.63
N VAL A 59 -44.91 17.54 -8.15
CA VAL A 59 -45.41 18.01 -9.46
C VAL A 59 -46.40 19.16 -9.30
N GLN A 60 -47.25 19.11 -8.27
CA GLN A 60 -48.24 20.15 -8.00
C GLN A 60 -48.46 20.28 -6.48
N ALA A 61 -48.10 21.44 -5.93
CA ALA A 61 -48.17 21.70 -4.49
C ALA A 61 -49.58 21.54 -3.93
N GLY A 62 -49.69 20.95 -2.74
CA GLY A 62 -50.96 20.74 -2.03
C GLY A 62 -51.84 19.60 -2.59
N ILE A 63 -51.35 18.85 -3.58
CA ILE A 63 -52.06 17.69 -4.13
C ILE A 63 -51.53 16.39 -3.53
N ASN A 64 -52.44 15.55 -3.04
CA ASN A 64 -52.14 14.27 -2.39
C ASN A 64 -52.63 13.04 -3.17
N SER A 65 -53.26 13.24 -4.32
CA SER A 65 -53.83 12.16 -5.15
C SER A 65 -53.58 12.42 -6.63
N TYR A 66 -53.33 11.34 -7.38
CA TYR A 66 -53.16 11.40 -8.83
C TYR A 66 -54.39 11.96 -9.55
N ALA A 67 -55.59 11.67 -9.06
CA ALA A 67 -56.85 12.12 -9.67
C ALA A 67 -57.02 13.65 -9.61
N ASP A 68 -56.40 14.29 -8.62
CA ASP A 68 -56.49 15.73 -8.40
C ASP A 68 -55.43 16.52 -9.20
N LEU A 69 -54.52 15.82 -9.88
CA LEU A 69 -53.54 16.44 -10.78
C LEU A 69 -54.22 16.89 -12.08
N ALA A 70 -53.82 18.07 -12.56
CA ALA A 70 -54.19 18.51 -13.91
C ALA A 70 -53.70 17.50 -14.96
N ALA A 71 -54.41 17.35 -16.08
CA ALA A 71 -54.08 16.37 -17.12
C ALA A 71 -52.63 16.48 -17.66
N ASN A 72 -52.07 17.69 -17.70
CA ASN A 72 -50.67 17.89 -18.06
C ASN A 72 -49.72 17.39 -16.96
N ASN A 73 -50.03 17.67 -15.70
CA ASN A 73 -49.24 17.25 -14.54
C ASN A 73 -49.28 15.73 -14.33
N GLN A 74 -50.39 15.07 -14.70
CA GLN A 74 -50.46 13.61 -14.77
C GLN A 74 -49.40 13.02 -15.70
N ARG A 75 -49.21 13.61 -16.90
CA ARG A 75 -48.18 13.17 -17.86
C ARG A 75 -46.77 13.37 -17.31
N VAL A 76 -46.52 14.53 -16.69
CA VAL A 76 -45.23 14.84 -16.05
C VAL A 76 -44.93 13.85 -14.92
N TYR A 77 -45.92 13.55 -14.07
CA TYR A 77 -45.78 12.55 -13.00
C TYR A 77 -45.42 11.17 -13.54
N LEU A 78 -46.10 10.71 -14.60
CA LEU A 78 -45.79 9.42 -15.24
C LEU A 78 -44.37 9.40 -15.81
N GLN A 79 -43.90 10.51 -16.39
CA GLN A 79 -42.52 10.63 -16.86
C GLN A 79 -41.51 10.54 -15.71
N PHE A 80 -41.72 11.25 -14.61
CA PHE A 80 -40.86 11.15 -13.43
C PHE A 80 -40.89 9.76 -12.79
N SER A 81 -42.05 9.11 -12.76
CA SER A 81 -42.18 7.72 -12.28
C SER A 81 -41.38 6.75 -13.16
N SER A 82 -41.40 6.93 -14.49
CA SER A 82 -40.60 6.12 -15.41
C SER A 82 -39.09 6.35 -15.23
N ILE A 83 -38.65 7.59 -14.99
CA ILE A 83 -37.25 7.90 -14.69
C ILE A 83 -36.83 7.24 -13.37
N TYR A 84 -37.64 7.38 -12.32
CA TYR A 84 -37.40 6.76 -11.02
C TYR A 84 -37.25 5.24 -11.11
N GLU A 85 -38.12 4.54 -11.84
CA GLU A 85 -38.00 3.08 -11.97
C GLU A 85 -36.73 2.66 -12.72
N ARG A 86 -36.27 3.44 -13.70
CA ARG A 86 -34.98 3.20 -14.37
C ARG A 86 -33.81 3.40 -13.42
N GLU A 87 -33.75 4.54 -12.72
CA GLU A 87 -32.70 4.83 -11.74
C GLU A 87 -32.68 3.79 -10.61
N LYS A 88 -33.86 3.36 -10.15
CA LYS A 88 -34.00 2.33 -9.11
C LYS A 88 -33.47 0.98 -9.57
N LYS A 89 -33.66 0.65 -10.84
CA LYS A 89 -33.11 -0.56 -11.44
C LYS A 89 -31.58 -0.50 -11.48
N GLU A 90 -31.01 0.60 -11.99
CA GLU A 90 -29.56 0.79 -12.03
C GLU A 90 -28.93 0.75 -10.63
N TYR A 91 -29.56 1.39 -9.64
CA TYR A 91 -29.14 1.35 -8.24
C TYR A 91 -29.09 -0.09 -7.71
N LYS A 92 -30.14 -0.88 -7.96
CA LYS A 92 -30.18 -2.29 -7.53
C LYS A 92 -29.11 -3.13 -8.20
N GLU A 93 -28.90 -2.96 -9.50
CA GLU A 93 -27.83 -3.65 -10.23
C GLU A 93 -26.46 -3.31 -9.62
N GLN A 94 -26.22 -2.04 -9.28
CA GLN A 94 -24.98 -1.63 -8.61
C GLN A 94 -24.81 -2.26 -7.22
N GLU A 95 -25.86 -2.27 -6.40
CA GLU A 95 -25.85 -2.92 -5.08
C GLU A 95 -25.58 -4.43 -5.17
N GLU A 96 -26.16 -5.11 -6.17
CA GLU A 96 -25.91 -6.53 -6.41
C GLU A 96 -24.45 -6.78 -6.81
N MET A 97 -23.90 -5.97 -7.72
CA MET A 97 -22.49 -6.05 -8.10
C MET A 97 -21.56 -5.83 -6.90
N ILE A 98 -21.85 -4.83 -6.05
CA ILE A 98 -21.10 -4.55 -4.82
C ILE A 98 -21.17 -5.73 -3.85
N ARG A 99 -22.35 -6.32 -3.65
CA ARG A 99 -22.53 -7.48 -2.79
C ARG A 99 -21.73 -8.67 -3.30
N ASP A 100 -21.77 -8.94 -4.60
CA ASP A 100 -21.06 -10.06 -5.22
C ASP A 100 -19.54 -9.88 -5.12
N LEU A 101 -19.04 -8.65 -5.29
CA LEU A 101 -17.62 -8.33 -5.06
C LEU A 101 -17.22 -8.51 -3.60
N ARG A 102 -18.03 -8.05 -2.63
CA ARG A 102 -17.78 -8.28 -1.20
C ARG A 102 -17.72 -9.78 -0.89
N ASP A 103 -18.62 -10.56 -1.46
CA ASP A 103 -18.63 -12.00 -1.29
C ASP A 103 -17.44 -12.67 -1.98
N HIS A 104 -16.98 -12.15 -3.12
CA HIS A 104 -15.74 -12.60 -3.74
C HIS A 104 -14.55 -12.35 -2.80
N ILE A 105 -14.36 -11.11 -2.34
CA ILE A 105 -13.31 -10.71 -1.40
C ILE A 105 -13.32 -11.63 -0.16
N ARG A 106 -14.49 -11.84 0.45
CA ARG A 106 -14.64 -12.73 1.63
C ARG A 106 -14.22 -14.18 1.36
N LYS A 107 -14.37 -14.66 0.12
CA LYS A 107 -14.03 -16.03 -0.28
C LYS A 107 -12.58 -16.16 -0.75
N THR A 108 -11.91 -15.07 -1.12
CA THR A 108 -10.55 -15.06 -1.64
C THR A 108 -9.53 -14.47 -0.68
N VAL A 109 -9.96 -13.88 0.44
CA VAL A 109 -9.05 -13.36 1.49
C VAL A 109 -9.06 -14.27 2.71
N SER A 110 -7.88 -14.48 3.31
CA SER A 110 -7.74 -15.31 4.53
C SER A 110 -8.56 -14.75 5.70
N GLU A 111 -9.09 -15.62 6.57
CA GLU A 111 -9.92 -15.22 7.73
C GLU A 111 -9.24 -14.15 8.61
N THR A 112 -7.94 -14.31 8.81
CA THR A 112 -7.08 -13.40 9.59
C THR A 112 -6.96 -12.00 8.99
N LYS A 113 -7.28 -11.83 7.70
CA LYS A 113 -7.18 -10.58 6.94
C LYS A 113 -8.55 -10.03 6.49
N LYS A 114 -9.65 -10.65 6.94
CA LYS A 114 -11.03 -10.23 6.58
C LYS A 114 -11.44 -8.87 7.16
N ILE A 115 -11.01 -8.55 8.38
CA ILE A 115 -11.38 -7.31 9.08
C ILE A 115 -10.92 -6.04 8.33
N PRO A 116 -9.72 -6.01 7.70
CA PRO A 116 -9.37 -4.96 6.76
C PRO A 116 -10.29 -4.83 5.54
N CYS A 117 -10.70 -5.94 4.95
CA CYS A 117 -11.22 -5.95 3.58
C CYS A 117 -12.73 -5.63 3.43
N GLU A 118 -13.40 -5.15 4.48
CA GLU A 118 -14.82 -4.75 4.39
C GLU A 118 -15.03 -3.41 3.66
N LEU A 119 -13.96 -2.62 3.53
CA LEU A 119 -13.94 -1.41 2.71
C LEU A 119 -13.80 -1.82 1.23
N LEU A 120 -14.66 -1.27 0.36
CA LEU A 120 -14.67 -1.47 -1.10
C LEU A 120 -13.40 -0.92 -1.81
N ASN A 121 -12.37 -0.54 -1.05
CA ASN A 121 -11.08 -0.08 -1.55
C ASN A 121 -9.99 -1.14 -1.26
N PRO A 122 -9.80 -2.14 -2.14
CA PRO A 122 -8.78 -3.17 -1.95
C PRO A 122 -7.35 -2.62 -1.83
N TYR A 123 -7.02 -1.54 -2.53
CA TYR A 123 -5.66 -1.01 -2.51
C TYR A 123 -5.34 -0.27 -1.22
N GLU A 124 -6.28 0.46 -0.62
CA GLU A 124 -6.11 0.98 0.75
C GLU A 124 -5.86 -0.16 1.74
N ASN A 125 -6.56 -1.28 1.57
CA ASN A 125 -6.35 -2.47 2.41
C ASN A 125 -4.97 -3.09 2.17
N MET A 126 -4.50 -3.12 0.92
CA MET A 126 -3.14 -3.53 0.57
C MET A 126 -2.11 -2.60 1.23
N GLN A 127 -2.24 -1.30 1.06
CA GLN A 127 -1.34 -0.31 1.67
C GLN A 127 -1.34 -0.45 3.19
N ARG A 128 -2.50 -0.68 3.80
CA ARG A 128 -2.61 -0.93 5.25
C ARG A 128 -1.90 -2.21 5.65
N MET A 129 -2.06 -3.30 4.90
CA MET A 129 -1.40 -4.57 5.19
C MET A 129 0.12 -4.51 5.02
N VAL A 130 0.61 -3.82 3.99
CA VAL A 130 2.05 -3.62 3.82
C VAL A 130 2.58 -2.69 4.91
N THR A 131 1.83 -1.65 5.27
CA THR A 131 2.15 -0.76 6.41
C THR A 131 2.18 -1.54 7.72
N ASP A 132 1.23 -2.44 7.95
CA ASP A 132 1.21 -3.32 9.13
C ASP A 132 2.39 -4.30 9.11
N SER A 133 2.79 -4.81 7.94
CA SER A 133 3.95 -5.68 7.78
C SER A 133 5.26 -4.93 8.02
N TYR A 134 5.37 -3.71 7.48
CA TYR A 134 6.43 -2.73 7.74
C TYR A 134 6.55 -2.43 9.23
N ASN A 135 5.45 -2.03 9.87
CA ASN A 135 5.38 -1.78 11.30
C ASN A 135 5.71 -3.04 12.09
N LYS A 136 5.27 -4.22 11.67
CA LYS A 136 5.58 -5.46 12.38
C LYS A 136 7.06 -5.80 12.31
N VAL A 137 7.74 -5.64 11.17
CA VAL A 137 9.17 -5.93 11.09
C VAL A 137 9.97 -4.90 11.88
N LEU A 138 9.70 -3.60 11.68
CA LEU A 138 10.47 -2.52 12.31
C LEU A 138 10.15 -2.29 13.79
N LEU A 139 8.87 -2.38 14.17
CA LEU A 139 8.43 -2.25 15.56
C LEU A 139 8.39 -3.60 16.28
N SER A 140 8.71 -4.72 15.61
CA SER A 140 9.00 -5.93 16.36
C SER A 140 10.15 -5.58 17.29
N LYS A 141 9.90 -5.60 18.59
CA LYS A 141 10.92 -5.52 19.64
C LYS A 141 11.78 -6.80 19.65
N ARG A 142 12.10 -7.32 18.47
CA ARG A 142 12.90 -8.52 18.27
C ARG A 142 14.27 -8.18 18.80
N ILE A 143 14.59 -8.73 19.96
CA ILE A 143 15.90 -8.56 20.55
C ILE A 143 16.87 -9.34 19.66
N ILE A 144 17.63 -8.63 18.85
CA ILE A 144 18.70 -9.20 18.03
C ILE A 144 19.86 -9.52 18.98
N ARG A 145 20.14 -10.81 19.20
CA ARG A 145 21.17 -11.29 20.15
C ARG A 145 22.38 -11.91 19.48
N SER A 146 22.30 -12.19 18.18
CA SER A 146 23.36 -12.84 17.44
C SER A 146 23.48 -12.31 16.02
N GLU A 147 24.64 -12.52 15.41
CA GLU A 147 24.95 -12.12 14.04
C GLU A 147 23.97 -12.75 13.05
N ARG A 148 23.68 -14.04 13.19
CA ARG A 148 22.67 -14.73 12.37
C ARG A 148 21.31 -14.04 12.45
N GLN A 149 20.87 -13.66 13.65
CA GLN A 149 19.60 -12.94 13.82
C GLN A 149 19.65 -11.55 13.19
N ALA A 150 20.80 -10.88 13.18
CA ALA A 150 20.99 -9.59 12.52
C ALA A 150 20.90 -9.72 10.99
N TYR A 151 21.51 -10.76 10.41
CA TYR A 151 21.37 -11.08 8.98
C TYR A 151 19.94 -11.42 8.58
N ASP A 152 19.28 -12.30 9.33
CA ASP A 152 17.89 -12.67 9.07
C ASP A 152 16.99 -11.42 9.16
N PHE A 153 17.22 -10.56 10.17
CA PHE A 153 16.49 -9.32 10.33
C PHE A 153 16.70 -8.34 9.17
N ILE A 154 17.94 -8.11 8.72
CA ILE A 154 18.19 -7.14 7.64
C ILE A 154 17.63 -7.63 6.31
N GLN A 155 17.66 -8.94 6.03
CA GLN A 155 17.01 -9.53 4.85
C GLN A 155 15.49 -9.39 4.90
N ASP A 156 14.88 -9.67 6.06
CA ASP A 156 13.45 -9.46 6.27
C ASP A 156 13.06 -7.99 6.08
N TRP A 157 13.87 -7.07 6.62
CA TRP A 157 13.68 -5.62 6.48
C TRP A 157 13.82 -5.15 5.04
N GLU A 158 14.87 -5.58 4.33
CA GLU A 158 15.10 -5.22 2.92
C GLU A 158 13.95 -5.66 2.02
N ARG A 159 13.46 -6.90 2.21
CA ARG A 159 12.27 -7.39 1.50
C ARG A 159 11.06 -6.50 1.75
N VAL A 160 10.81 -6.12 3.00
CA VAL A 160 9.65 -5.28 3.34
C VAL A 160 9.80 -3.85 2.81
N MET A 161 11.01 -3.30 2.77
CA MET A 161 11.27 -2.01 2.13
C MET A 161 11.05 -2.06 0.61
N ALA A 162 11.45 -3.15 -0.04
CA ALA A 162 11.20 -3.37 -1.46
C ALA A 162 9.69 -3.45 -1.76
N ASP A 163 8.94 -4.24 -0.99
CA ASP A 163 7.48 -4.36 -1.11
C ASP A 163 6.80 -3.00 -0.88
N ALA A 164 7.19 -2.29 0.17
CA ALA A 164 6.63 -0.98 0.51
C ALA A 164 6.97 0.11 -0.53
N THR A 165 8.15 0.05 -1.15
CA THR A 165 8.53 0.91 -2.27
C THR A 165 7.66 0.60 -3.49
N HIS A 166 7.49 -0.68 -3.82
CA HIS A 166 6.65 -1.14 -4.93
C HIS A 166 5.21 -0.65 -4.79
N HIS A 167 4.64 -0.75 -3.60
CA HIS A 167 3.28 -0.31 -3.28
C HIS A 167 3.16 1.18 -2.90
N ARG A 168 4.22 1.96 -3.13
CA ARG A 168 4.26 3.42 -2.91
C ARG A 168 3.81 3.88 -1.51
N ILE A 169 4.29 3.23 -0.46
CA ILE A 169 3.96 3.63 0.91
C ILE A 169 4.68 4.94 1.26
N PRO A 170 3.95 6.01 1.66
CA PRO A 170 4.55 7.31 1.93
C PRO A 170 5.72 7.28 2.92
N SER A 171 5.62 6.46 3.97
CA SER A 171 6.63 6.36 5.03
C SER A 171 8.00 5.87 4.54
N VAL A 172 8.06 5.11 3.45
CA VAL A 172 9.32 4.59 2.88
C VAL A 172 10.08 5.66 2.07
N PHE A 173 9.36 6.63 1.52
CA PHE A 173 9.96 7.77 0.81
C PHE A 173 10.46 8.87 1.73
N GLN A 174 10.33 8.67 3.05
CA GLN A 174 10.79 9.62 4.06
C GLN A 174 11.93 8.96 4.88
N PRO A 175 13.19 9.07 4.40
CA PRO A 175 14.38 8.47 5.02
C PRO A 175 14.47 8.64 6.53
N MET A 176 14.09 9.83 7.02
CA MET A 176 14.13 10.15 8.44
C MET A 176 13.38 9.13 9.32
N PHE A 177 12.23 8.61 8.86
CA PHE A 177 11.42 7.71 9.68
C PHE A 177 12.03 6.32 9.72
N TRP A 178 12.24 5.70 8.56
CA TRP A 178 12.74 4.32 8.53
C TRP A 178 14.20 4.20 8.99
N ILE A 179 15.04 5.23 8.86
CA ILE A 179 16.41 5.23 9.40
C ILE A 179 16.39 5.19 10.92
N LYS A 180 15.54 6.00 11.56
CA LYS A 180 15.38 6.02 13.03
C LYS A 180 14.83 4.69 13.54
N ASP A 181 13.84 4.14 12.84
CA ASP A 181 13.24 2.84 13.19
C ASP A 181 14.27 1.72 13.08
N LEU A 182 15.03 1.67 11.98
CA LEU A 182 16.11 0.70 11.78
C LEU A 182 17.19 0.83 12.85
N ALA A 183 17.68 2.05 13.10
CA ALA A 183 18.69 2.32 14.13
C ALA A 183 18.21 1.85 15.51
N THR A 184 16.94 2.09 15.84
CA THR A 184 16.32 1.65 17.10
C THR A 184 16.27 0.12 17.19
N ALA A 185 15.86 -0.56 16.11
CA ALA A 185 15.76 -2.01 16.07
C ALA A 185 17.12 -2.71 16.26
N ILE A 186 18.18 -2.18 15.63
CA ILE A 186 19.52 -2.77 15.70
C ILE A 186 20.35 -2.30 16.90
N TYR A 187 19.90 -1.26 17.63
CA TYR A 187 20.64 -0.68 18.75
C TYR A 187 21.02 -1.71 19.81
N GLY A 188 20.12 -2.66 20.11
CA GLY A 188 20.38 -3.73 21.08
C GLY A 188 21.50 -4.69 20.68
N PHE A 189 21.82 -4.80 19.39
CA PHE A 189 22.88 -5.65 18.85
C PHE A 189 24.16 -4.86 18.56
N SER A 190 24.06 -3.69 17.92
CA SER A 190 25.22 -2.85 17.59
C SER A 190 24.92 -1.37 17.84
N PRO A 191 25.13 -0.89 19.08
CA PRO A 191 24.94 0.53 19.42
C PRO A 191 25.81 1.46 18.56
N ASP A 192 27.06 1.05 18.27
CA ASP A 192 28.00 1.85 17.49
C ASP A 192 27.51 2.11 16.07
N PHE A 193 27.00 1.07 15.39
CA PHE A 193 26.46 1.23 14.04
C PHE A 193 25.17 2.04 14.04
N ALA A 194 24.26 1.80 15.01
CA ALA A 194 23.02 2.55 15.14
C ALA A 194 23.28 4.05 15.36
N ASN A 195 24.25 4.40 16.22
CA ASN A 195 24.66 5.78 16.45
C ASN A 195 25.28 6.39 15.20
N LYS A 196 26.18 5.66 14.52
CA LYS A 196 26.77 6.13 13.26
C LYS A 196 25.70 6.40 12.21
N LEU A 197 24.75 5.48 12.05
CA LEU A 197 23.64 5.62 11.09
C LEU A 197 22.81 6.89 11.36
N ASN A 198 22.47 7.16 12.62
CA ASN A 198 21.77 8.39 13.00
C ASN A 198 22.60 9.66 12.73
N MET A 199 23.90 9.63 13.05
CA MET A 199 24.80 10.78 12.84
C MET A 199 25.00 11.08 11.36
N ASP A 200 25.25 10.06 10.54
CA ASP A 200 25.44 10.21 9.09
C ASP A 200 24.19 10.83 8.45
N PHE A 201 22.98 10.41 8.89
CA PHE A 201 21.73 10.99 8.41
C PHE A 201 21.54 12.45 8.82
N VAL A 202 21.89 12.81 10.06
CA VAL A 202 21.81 14.21 10.53
C VAL A 202 22.77 15.11 9.75
N HIS A 203 23.95 14.61 9.37
CA HIS A 203 24.95 15.38 8.64
C HIS A 203 24.70 15.47 7.13
N ASN A 204 24.07 14.46 6.52
CA ASN A 204 23.87 14.37 5.07
C ASN A 204 22.39 14.44 4.69
N GLN A 205 21.66 15.47 5.12
CA GLN A 205 20.23 15.60 4.82
C GLN A 205 19.91 15.84 3.33
N GLU A 206 20.89 16.30 2.54
CA GLU A 206 20.69 16.64 1.13
C GLU A 206 20.68 15.41 0.20
N GLU A 207 21.43 14.36 0.53
CA GLU A 207 21.45 13.09 -0.21
C GLU A 207 20.89 11.98 0.67
N ALA A 208 19.57 11.79 0.59
CA ALA A 208 18.89 10.67 1.25
C ALA A 208 19.51 9.33 0.81
N PRO A 209 20.05 8.51 1.74
CA PRO A 209 20.60 7.22 1.37
C PRO A 209 19.49 6.26 0.94
N GLU A 210 19.78 5.43 -0.06
CA GLU A 210 18.88 4.34 -0.44
C GLU A 210 18.91 3.23 0.63
N TYR A 211 17.75 2.61 0.91
CA TYR A 211 17.66 1.55 1.92
C TYR A 211 18.58 0.35 1.60
N LEU A 212 18.80 0.05 0.31
CA LEU A 212 19.73 -0.99 -0.14
C LEU A 212 21.19 -0.68 0.22
N GLU A 213 21.59 0.59 0.16
CA GLU A 213 22.92 1.01 0.56
C GLU A 213 23.12 0.79 2.06
N ILE A 214 22.13 1.18 2.87
CA ILE A 214 22.16 0.98 4.32
C ILE A 214 22.19 -0.51 4.68
N SER A 215 21.42 -1.35 4.00
CA SER A 215 21.46 -2.82 4.16
C SER A 215 22.88 -3.36 3.92
N LYS A 216 23.49 -3.03 2.77
CA LYS A 216 24.86 -3.47 2.42
C LYS A 216 25.90 -2.98 3.43
N ARG A 217 25.80 -1.72 3.88
CA ARG A 217 26.69 -1.14 4.88
C ARG A 217 26.59 -1.89 6.21
N PHE A 218 25.38 -2.25 6.64
CA PHE A 218 25.17 -3.03 7.87
C PHE A 218 25.70 -4.46 7.76
N GLN A 219 25.45 -5.15 6.64
CA GLN A 219 26.00 -6.48 6.38
C GLN A 219 27.53 -6.47 6.39
N THR A 220 28.15 -5.48 5.74
CA THR A 220 29.60 -5.29 5.74
C THR A 220 30.15 -5.07 7.15
N TRP A 221 29.45 -4.26 7.95
CA TRP A 221 29.80 -4.03 9.36
C TRP A 221 29.79 -5.33 10.18
N ILE A 222 28.76 -6.17 10.03
CA ILE A 222 28.68 -7.48 10.71
C ILE A 222 29.86 -8.37 10.30
N ALA A 223 30.16 -8.46 9.01
CA ALA A 223 31.27 -9.27 8.50
C ALA A 223 32.64 -8.81 9.05
N MET A 224 32.85 -7.49 9.23
CA MET A 224 34.07 -6.95 9.83
C MET A 224 34.19 -7.31 11.31
N GLN A 225 33.09 -7.29 12.07
CA GLN A 225 33.07 -7.72 13.47
C GLN A 225 33.43 -9.19 13.60
N GLU A 226 32.92 -10.05 12.72
CA GLU A 226 33.26 -11.48 12.67
C GLU A 226 34.76 -11.71 12.42
N ALA A 227 35.33 -11.01 11.44
CA ALA A 227 36.75 -11.13 11.11
C ALA A 227 37.66 -10.67 12.27
N GLY A 228 37.27 -9.59 12.94
CA GLY A 228 37.99 -9.07 14.10
C GLY A 228 37.93 -10.00 15.32
N ASN A 229 36.80 -10.68 15.54
CA ASN A 229 36.64 -11.62 16.65
C ASN A 229 37.40 -12.95 16.41
N ARG A 230 37.42 -13.45 15.17
CA ARG A 230 38.19 -14.67 14.82
C ARG A 230 39.69 -14.41 14.78
N GLY A 231 40.10 -13.17 14.51
CA GLY A 231 41.50 -12.71 14.53
C GLY A 231 42.06 -12.42 15.93
N GLY A 232 41.41 -12.89 17.00
CA GLY A 232 41.82 -12.77 18.40
C GLY A 232 43.11 -13.51 18.78
N ALA A 233 44.18 -13.32 18.00
CA ALA A 233 45.56 -13.41 18.45
C ALA A 233 46.34 -12.25 17.79
N ARG A 234 46.60 -11.22 18.61
CA ARG A 234 47.40 -10.00 18.36
C ARG A 234 46.65 -8.78 17.82
N ARG A 235 46.21 -7.92 18.75
CA ARG A 235 45.97 -6.49 18.48
C ARG A 235 47.32 -5.79 18.25
N PRO A 236 47.58 -5.15 17.09
CA PRO A 236 48.47 -4.00 17.04
C PRO A 236 47.72 -2.77 17.57
N GLN A 237 48.47 -1.88 18.20
CA GLN A 237 47.93 -0.69 18.85
C GLN A 237 47.17 0.23 17.89
N ARG A 238 46.09 0.76 18.45
CA ARG A 238 45.17 1.79 17.98
C ARG A 238 45.93 3.01 17.45
N GLY A 239 45.66 3.39 16.21
CA GLY A 239 46.08 4.66 15.65
C GLY A 239 46.18 4.58 14.13
N VAL A 240 45.08 4.88 13.44
CA VAL A 240 44.99 5.61 12.15
C VAL A 240 43.53 5.54 11.69
N ALA A 241 43.03 6.70 11.28
CA ALA A 241 41.66 6.96 10.86
C ALA A 241 41.20 6.06 9.70
N LEU A 242 40.01 5.50 9.84
CA LEU A 242 39.25 4.86 8.77
C LEU A 242 38.51 5.95 7.98
N GLN A 243 39.19 6.57 7.03
CA GLN A 243 38.55 7.08 5.82
C GLN A 243 38.41 5.87 4.89
N ALA A 244 37.30 5.15 5.02
CA ALA A 244 36.94 4.13 4.05
C ALA A 244 36.43 4.83 2.79
N ASP A 245 36.89 4.32 1.66
CA ASP A 245 36.65 4.74 0.30
C ASP A 245 35.14 4.74 -0.06
N GLU A 246 34.45 5.85 0.21
CA GLU A 246 33.08 6.14 -0.28
C GLU A 246 33.03 6.41 -1.79
N SER A 247 34.19 6.51 -2.47
CA SER A 247 34.24 6.92 -3.87
C SER A 247 34.00 5.78 -4.88
N ALA A 248 34.08 4.53 -4.43
CA ALA A 248 33.84 3.35 -5.26
C ALA A 248 32.35 3.01 -5.43
N ILE A 249 31.49 3.34 -4.45
CA ILE A 249 30.06 2.99 -4.48
C ILE A 249 29.24 3.99 -5.31
N LYS A 250 29.66 5.27 -5.36
CA LYS A 250 28.95 6.31 -6.13
C LYS A 250 29.04 6.14 -7.67
N LYS A 251 29.86 5.24 -8.20
CA LYS A 251 30.08 5.09 -9.66
C LYS A 251 29.19 4.06 -10.36
N GLU A 252 28.41 3.25 -9.63
CA GLU A 252 27.60 2.18 -10.25
C GLU A 252 26.08 2.47 -10.34
N THR A 253 25.58 3.55 -9.73
CA THR A 253 24.14 3.89 -9.72
C THR A 253 23.73 5.01 -10.69
N THR A 254 24.66 5.59 -11.46
CA THR A 254 24.37 6.70 -12.40
C THR A 254 23.75 6.25 -13.74
N GLY A 255 22.88 5.23 -13.72
CA GLY A 255 22.34 4.56 -14.91
C GLY A 255 20.84 4.28 -14.91
N ARG A 256 20.05 4.99 -14.10
CA ARG A 256 18.58 5.01 -14.24
C ARG A 256 18.06 6.44 -14.08
N ASP A 257 17.90 7.12 -15.21
CA ASP A 257 17.10 8.33 -15.31
C ASP A 257 15.64 7.99 -14.94
N PHE A 258 15.28 8.17 -13.67
CA PHE A 258 13.89 8.25 -13.24
C PHE A 258 13.42 9.70 -13.37
N PHE A 259 12.83 9.98 -14.53
CA PHE A 259 12.20 11.25 -14.85
C PHE A 259 10.89 11.40 -14.05
N TRP A 260 10.90 12.11 -12.93
CA TRP A 260 9.67 12.64 -12.33
C TRP A 260 9.55 14.12 -12.68
N ARG A 261 8.73 14.43 -13.70
CA ARG A 261 8.12 15.76 -13.82
C ARG A 261 6.91 15.80 -12.89
N TYR A 262 7.08 16.42 -11.74
CA TYR A 262 5.97 17.07 -11.04
C TYR A 262 5.54 18.25 -11.91
N THR A 263 4.46 18.11 -12.69
CA THR A 263 3.72 19.29 -13.15
C THR A 263 2.76 19.65 -12.04
N SER A 264 3.15 20.63 -11.24
CA SER A 264 2.25 21.38 -10.38
C SER A 264 1.24 22.08 -11.29
N SER A 265 -0.01 21.63 -11.28
CA SER A 265 -1.11 22.34 -11.92
C SER A 265 -1.53 23.48 -11.01
N GLU A 266 -0.86 24.63 -11.17
CA GLU A 266 -1.41 25.93 -10.84
C GLU A 266 -2.20 26.45 -12.06
N GLU A 267 -3.37 27.04 -11.76
CA GLU A 267 -4.19 27.92 -12.61
C GLU A 267 -4.92 27.30 -13.83
N ILE A 268 -6.25 27.18 -13.71
CA ILE A 268 -7.29 28.04 -14.32
C ILE A 268 -8.62 27.81 -13.59
#